data_AF-A0A2S5RF35-F1
#
_entry.id   AF-A0A2S5RF35-F1
#
_cell.length_a   1.000
_cell.length_b   1.000
_cell.length_c   1.000
_cell.angle_alpha   90.00
_cell.angle_beta   90.00
_cell.angle_gamma   90.00
#
_symmetry.space_group_name_H-M   'P 1'
#
loop_
_entity.id
_entity.type
_entity.pdbx_description
1 polymer ?
#
loop_
_entity_poly.entity_id
_entity_poly.type
_entity_poly.pdbx_seq_one_letter_code
_entity_poly.pdbx_strand_id
1 'polypeptide(L)'
;MNPEFLNLLKNIVDDEILIIKYSMYLPTHDLRIKGLFQEWDTNHDFKTLFTWLDQQVGDEPKSADELLDEKVVEFLNPRWTDIYIRMHTIIATILAFIKSYQTMRRTHNHKRLTEYQRAQITIARGITKVYTQGYEVLNKLEVPLFMQTELTTILEYFTNAKEQWLEYDWILDYTNEIYVYLALLIENFKNTKVQLNKKQKAQADNFIELLQYISTSFYLLLLLFEGLFNIEHKKMGIEVEEVYYARTFEKEEKLTKLRKWFLKQSQTKTN
;
A
#
# COMPACT_ATOMS: atom_id res chain seq x y z
N MET A 1 19.18 -12.72 2.32
CA MET A 1 18.18 -12.26 3.29
C MET A 1 17.79 -13.50 4.07
N ASN A 2 17.53 -13.36 5.36
CA ASN A 2 17.00 -14.46 6.17
C ASN A 2 15.70 -15.02 5.56
N PRO A 3 15.50 -16.35 5.50
CA PRO A 3 14.25 -16.94 5.06
C PRO A 3 12.99 -16.38 5.74
N GLU A 4 13.05 -16.07 7.04
CA GLU A 4 11.90 -15.52 7.79
C GLU A 4 11.47 -14.15 7.26
N PHE A 5 12.45 -13.30 6.91
CA PHE A 5 12.17 -11.98 6.35
C PHE A 5 11.58 -12.12 4.96
N LEU A 6 12.12 -13.04 4.13
CA LEU A 6 11.55 -13.30 2.81
C LEU A 6 10.11 -13.83 2.91
N ASN A 7 9.83 -14.71 3.88
CA ASN A 7 8.49 -15.21 4.12
C ASN A 7 7.54 -14.10 4.57
N LEU A 8 7.98 -13.19 5.45
CA LEU A 8 7.19 -12.00 5.81
C LEU A 8 6.80 -11.19 4.56
N LEU A 9 7.74 -10.92 3.66
CA LEU A 9 7.47 -10.19 2.41
C LEU A 9 6.43 -10.90 1.54
N LYS A 10 6.50 -12.24 1.46
CA LYS A 10 5.55 -13.04 0.68
C LYS A 10 4.17 -13.02 1.33
N ASN A 11 4.10 -13.23 2.64
CA ASN A 11 2.85 -13.21 3.41
C ASN A 11 2.11 -11.88 3.27
N ILE A 12 2.83 -10.74 3.18
CA ILE A 12 2.20 -9.45 2.92
C ILE A 12 1.45 -9.45 1.58
N VAL A 13 2.04 -10.04 0.53
CA VAL A 13 1.39 -10.14 -0.78
C VAL A 13 0.24 -11.15 -0.75
N ASP A 14 0.42 -12.28 -0.08
CA ASP A 14 -0.64 -13.28 0.14
C ASP A 14 -1.86 -12.66 0.82
N ASP A 15 -1.64 -11.93 1.91
CA ASP A 15 -2.69 -11.24 2.67
C ASP A 15 -3.42 -10.22 1.82
N GLU A 16 -2.71 -9.49 0.98
CA GLU A 16 -3.31 -8.49 0.08
C GLU A 16 -4.15 -9.13 -1.02
N ILE A 17 -3.68 -10.24 -1.58
CA ILE A 17 -4.46 -11.05 -2.52
C ILE A 17 -5.70 -11.62 -1.84
N LEU A 18 -5.61 -12.07 -0.59
CA LEU A 18 -6.77 -12.53 0.19
C LEU A 18 -7.76 -11.39 0.47
N ILE A 19 -7.28 -10.19 0.81
CA ILE A 19 -8.14 -9.00 0.97
C ILE A 19 -8.90 -8.73 -0.33
N ILE A 20 -8.23 -8.77 -1.49
CA ILE A 20 -8.87 -8.56 -2.79
C ILE A 20 -9.89 -9.68 -3.06
N LYS A 21 -9.49 -10.95 -2.89
CA LYS A 21 -10.35 -12.14 -3.09
C LYS A 21 -11.62 -12.06 -2.24
N TYR A 22 -11.52 -11.67 -0.96
CA TYR A 22 -12.66 -11.62 -0.05
C TYR A 22 -13.50 -10.33 -0.15
N SER A 23 -12.95 -9.23 -0.65
CA SER A 23 -13.71 -7.99 -0.86
C SER A 23 -14.66 -8.12 -2.06
N MET A 24 -14.34 -8.97 -3.03
CA MET A 24 -15.19 -9.19 -4.19
C MET A 24 -16.47 -9.96 -3.84
N TYR A 25 -17.62 -9.36 -4.14
CA TYR A 25 -18.96 -9.89 -3.83
C TYR A 25 -19.32 -11.18 -4.62
N LEU A 26 -18.55 -11.52 -5.66
CA LEU A 26 -18.76 -12.66 -6.57
C LEU A 26 -17.41 -13.14 -7.13
N PRO A 27 -17.34 -14.34 -7.77
CA PRO A 27 -16.22 -14.64 -8.65
C PRO A 27 -16.13 -13.50 -9.68
N THR A 28 -15.10 -12.67 -9.57
CA THR A 28 -14.91 -11.58 -10.53
C THR A 28 -14.83 -12.15 -11.94
N HIS A 29 -15.56 -11.56 -12.89
CA HIS A 29 -15.41 -11.89 -14.29
C HIS A 29 -14.22 -11.15 -14.93
N ASP A 30 -13.60 -10.20 -14.22
CA ASP A 30 -12.44 -9.46 -14.71
C ASP A 30 -11.24 -10.41 -14.88
N LEU A 31 -10.87 -10.64 -16.14
CA LEU A 31 -9.77 -11.52 -16.52
C LEU A 31 -8.42 -11.03 -15.97
N ARG A 32 -8.24 -9.73 -15.77
CA ARG A 32 -7.01 -9.16 -15.20
C ARG A 32 -6.90 -9.51 -13.73
N ILE A 33 -8.00 -9.46 -12.99
CA ILE A 33 -7.99 -9.88 -11.57
C ILE A 33 -7.73 -11.39 -11.45
N LYS A 34 -8.34 -12.21 -12.32
CA LYS A 34 -8.03 -13.65 -12.36
C LYS A 34 -6.56 -13.90 -12.71
N GLY A 35 -6.03 -13.17 -13.69
CA GLY A 35 -4.63 -13.23 -14.10
C GLY A 35 -3.69 -12.86 -12.95
N LEU A 36 -4.01 -11.81 -12.19
CA LEU A 36 -3.27 -11.41 -10.99
C LEU A 36 -3.16 -12.57 -9.99
N PHE A 37 -4.29 -13.20 -9.67
CA PHE A 37 -4.32 -14.33 -8.73
C PHE A 37 -3.52 -15.52 -9.26
N GLN A 38 -3.71 -15.87 -10.54
CA GLN A 38 -3.00 -16.98 -11.16
C GLN A 38 -1.49 -16.75 -11.20
N GLU A 39 -1.05 -15.54 -11.54
CA GLU A 39 0.36 -15.19 -11.63
C GLU A 39 1.07 -15.36 -10.29
N TRP A 40 0.44 -14.87 -9.22
CA TRP A 40 0.97 -15.04 -7.87
C TRP A 40 0.89 -16.50 -7.40
N ASP A 41 -0.28 -17.13 -7.50
CA ASP A 41 -0.51 -18.52 -7.04
C ASP A 41 0.41 -19.52 -7.78
N THR A 42 0.86 -19.20 -9.01
CA THR A 42 1.79 -20.04 -9.78
C THR A 42 3.25 -19.79 -9.41
N ASN A 43 3.69 -18.53 -9.36
CA ASN A 43 5.12 -18.21 -9.29
C ASN A 43 5.61 -17.87 -7.89
N HIS A 44 4.77 -17.22 -7.07
CA HIS A 44 5.13 -16.68 -5.75
C HIS A 44 6.47 -15.90 -5.77
N ASP A 45 6.70 -15.12 -6.84
CA ASP A 45 7.90 -14.33 -7.09
C ASP A 45 7.55 -12.86 -7.38
N PHE A 46 8.19 -11.95 -6.67
CA PHE A 46 7.90 -10.52 -6.76
C PHE A 46 8.28 -9.92 -8.11
N LYS A 47 9.38 -10.38 -8.74
CA LYS A 47 9.83 -9.81 -10.02
C LYS A 47 8.91 -10.26 -11.14
N THR A 48 8.55 -11.53 -11.17
CA THR A 48 7.62 -12.06 -12.16
C THR A 48 6.27 -11.33 -12.05
N LEU A 49 5.73 -11.21 -10.83
CA LEU A 49 4.49 -10.47 -10.61
C LEU A 49 4.59 -8.99 -11.00
N PHE A 50 5.71 -8.32 -10.69
CA PHE A 50 5.94 -6.93 -11.09
C PHE A 50 5.97 -6.75 -12.61
N THR A 51 6.69 -7.63 -13.32
CA THR A 51 6.73 -7.61 -14.78
C THR A 51 5.36 -7.88 -15.41
N TRP A 52 4.58 -8.80 -14.84
CA TRP A 52 3.21 -9.04 -15.28
C TRP A 52 2.32 -7.81 -15.07
N LEU A 53 2.43 -7.13 -13.93
CA LEU A 53 1.70 -5.89 -13.65
C LEU A 53 2.08 -4.76 -14.64
N ASP A 54 3.37 -4.57 -14.92
CA ASP A 54 3.84 -3.56 -15.89
C ASP A 54 3.26 -3.78 -17.30
N GLN A 55 2.94 -5.02 -17.66
CA GLN A 55 2.31 -5.33 -18.95
C GLN A 55 0.84 -4.90 -19.02
N GLN A 56 0.20 -4.63 -17.88
CA GLN A 56 -1.22 -4.26 -17.84
C GLN A 56 -1.49 -2.77 -18.09
N VAL A 57 -0.44 -1.92 -18.15
CA VAL A 57 -0.54 -0.45 -18.30
C VAL A 57 -1.14 -0.03 -19.66
N GLY A 58 -1.26 -0.96 -20.62
CA GLY A 58 -1.78 -0.70 -21.98
C GLY A 58 -3.27 -1.02 -22.22
N ASP A 59 -3.94 -1.74 -21.33
CA ASP A 59 -5.29 -2.30 -21.54
C ASP A 59 -6.37 -1.60 -20.67
N GLU A 60 -6.29 -0.27 -20.57
CA GLU A 60 -7.42 0.52 -20.05
C GLU A 60 -8.52 0.64 -21.12
N PRO A 61 -9.78 0.26 -20.84
CA PRO A 61 -10.86 0.49 -21.78
C PRO A 61 -11.06 2.01 -21.96
N LYS A 62 -10.73 2.49 -23.16
CA LYS A 62 -11.06 3.83 -23.65
C LYS A 62 -12.54 3.91 -24.03
N SER A 63 -13.47 3.83 -23.08
CA SER A 63 -14.77 4.51 -23.22
C SER A 63 -15.62 4.38 -21.96
N ALA A 64 -16.35 5.45 -21.65
CA ALA A 64 -17.33 5.50 -20.58
C ALA A 64 -18.62 4.71 -20.89
N ASP A 65 -18.73 4.11 -22.09
CA ASP A 65 -19.96 3.49 -22.60
C ASP A 65 -20.13 2.01 -22.22
N GLU A 66 -19.09 1.34 -21.70
CA GLU A 66 -19.18 -0.07 -21.25
C GLU A 66 -19.60 -0.23 -19.77
N LEU A 67 -19.92 0.86 -19.07
CA LEU A 67 -20.25 0.86 -17.62
C LEU A 67 -21.75 1.02 -17.31
N LEU A 68 -22.62 1.01 -18.32
CA LEU A 68 -24.06 1.17 -18.12
C LEU A 68 -24.80 -0.17 -18.08
N ASP A 69 -24.59 -0.97 -17.02
CA ASP A 69 -25.65 -1.79 -16.41
C ASP A 69 -25.25 -2.39 -15.04
N GLU A 70 -24.80 -1.57 -14.10
CA GLU A 70 -24.72 -1.98 -12.68
C GLU A 70 -25.35 -0.91 -11.79
N LYS A 71 -26.70 -0.84 -11.81
CA LYS A 71 -27.42 -0.32 -10.66
C LYS A 71 -27.38 -1.39 -9.56
N VAL A 72 -26.88 -0.98 -8.40
CA VAL A 72 -26.84 -1.71 -7.11
C VAL A 72 -25.66 -2.69 -6.98
N VAL A 73 -24.48 -2.22 -6.52
CA VAL A 73 -23.75 -2.72 -5.33
C VAL A 73 -22.69 -1.67 -4.94
N GLU A 74 -23.07 -0.67 -4.12
CA GLU A 74 -22.11 0.13 -3.36
C GLU A 74 -21.77 -0.62 -2.06
N PHE A 75 -20.49 -0.56 -1.69
CA PHE A 75 -19.76 -1.32 -0.66
C PHE A 75 -19.12 -2.64 -1.13
N LEU A 76 -17.79 -2.58 -1.26
CA LEU A 76 -16.77 -3.65 -1.27
C LEU A 76 -16.19 -4.13 -2.61
N ASN A 77 -16.65 -3.72 -3.80
CA ASN A 77 -15.99 -4.15 -5.05
C ASN A 77 -14.93 -3.14 -5.54
N PRO A 78 -13.62 -3.30 -5.25
CA PRO A 78 -12.60 -2.41 -5.76
C PRO A 78 -12.48 -2.56 -7.29
N ARG A 79 -12.38 -1.43 -8.00
CA ARG A 79 -12.16 -1.42 -9.46
C ARG A 79 -10.76 -1.93 -9.78
N TRP A 80 -10.56 -2.47 -10.99
CA TRP A 80 -9.24 -2.91 -11.46
C TRP A 80 -8.16 -1.84 -11.24
N THR A 81 -8.43 -0.58 -11.54
CA THR A 81 -7.49 0.53 -11.35
C THR A 81 -7.03 0.66 -9.90
N ASP A 82 -7.94 0.60 -8.92
CA ASP A 82 -7.57 0.64 -7.49
C ASP A 82 -6.71 -0.57 -7.08
N ILE A 83 -7.06 -1.77 -7.57
CA ILE A 83 -6.30 -3.00 -7.30
C ILE A 83 -4.91 -2.93 -7.93
N TYR A 84 -4.84 -2.51 -9.19
CA TYR A 84 -3.60 -2.38 -9.96
C TYR A 84 -2.65 -1.41 -9.26
N ILE A 85 -3.09 -0.18 -8.95
CA ILE A 85 -2.28 0.82 -8.26
C ILE A 85 -1.76 0.27 -6.93
N ARG A 86 -2.65 -0.37 -6.14
CA ARG A 86 -2.28 -0.93 -4.83
C ARG A 86 -1.24 -2.05 -4.96
N MET A 87 -1.50 -3.06 -5.80
CA MET A 87 -0.61 -4.20 -5.98
C MET A 87 0.72 -3.78 -6.60
N HIS A 88 0.70 -2.91 -7.61
CA HIS A 88 1.92 -2.37 -8.21
C HIS A 88 2.77 -1.64 -7.17
N THR A 89 2.16 -0.77 -6.37
CA THR A 89 2.84 -0.03 -5.30
C THR A 89 3.44 -0.97 -4.24
N ILE A 90 2.69 -1.98 -3.80
CA ILE A 90 3.16 -2.98 -2.83
C ILE A 90 4.41 -3.69 -3.35
N ILE A 91 4.33 -4.24 -4.57
CA ILE A 91 5.42 -5.02 -5.15
C ILE A 91 6.64 -4.13 -5.44
N ALA A 92 6.44 -2.91 -5.96
CA ALA A 92 7.50 -1.95 -6.19
C ALA A 92 8.25 -1.60 -4.89
N THR A 93 7.51 -1.39 -3.81
CA THR A 93 8.07 -1.05 -2.49
C THR A 93 8.84 -2.24 -1.89
N ILE A 94 8.30 -3.45 -1.99
CA ILE A 94 9.00 -4.69 -1.57
C ILE A 94 10.31 -4.86 -2.36
N LEU A 95 10.29 -4.71 -3.68
CA LEU A 95 11.48 -4.83 -4.51
C LEU A 95 12.52 -3.75 -4.18
N ALA A 96 12.08 -2.51 -3.92
CA ALA A 96 12.96 -1.43 -3.48
C ALA A 96 13.60 -1.73 -2.12
N PHE A 97 12.82 -2.25 -1.17
CA PHE A 97 13.33 -2.71 0.13
C PHE A 97 14.37 -3.80 -0.04
N ILE A 98 14.07 -4.87 -0.80
CA ILE A 98 15.00 -5.99 -1.04
C ILE A 98 16.33 -5.47 -1.63
N LYS A 99 16.26 -4.60 -2.64
CA LYS A 99 17.44 -4.02 -3.29
C LYS A 99 18.28 -3.19 -2.31
N SER A 100 17.64 -2.34 -1.53
CA SER A 100 18.30 -1.48 -0.54
C SER A 100 18.94 -2.32 0.58
N TYR A 101 18.21 -3.30 1.12
CA TYR A 101 18.70 -4.24 2.13
C TYR A 101 19.93 -5.03 1.65
N GLN A 102 19.88 -5.57 0.43
CA GLN A 102 21.01 -6.31 -0.17
C GLN A 102 22.23 -5.42 -0.38
N THR A 103 22.02 -4.16 -0.78
CA THR A 103 23.09 -3.17 -0.95
C THR A 103 23.78 -2.93 0.40
N MET A 104 23.02 -2.69 1.46
CA MET A 104 23.58 -2.46 2.79
C MET A 104 24.35 -3.66 3.35
N ARG A 105 23.88 -4.88 3.09
CA ARG A 105 24.60 -6.10 3.49
C ARG A 105 25.99 -6.20 2.84
N ARG A 106 26.18 -5.62 1.66
CA ARG A 106 27.44 -5.65 0.90
C ARG A 106 28.40 -4.53 1.28
N THR A 107 27.92 -3.43 1.85
CA THR A 107 28.74 -2.27 2.25
C THR A 107 29.62 -2.59 3.47
N HIS A 108 30.92 -2.28 3.38
CA HIS A 108 31.92 -2.63 4.42
C HIS A 108 31.55 -2.06 5.81
N ASN A 109 31.09 -0.81 5.86
CA ASN A 109 30.72 -0.11 7.10
C ASN A 109 29.47 -0.70 7.79
N HIS A 110 28.69 -1.54 7.11
CA HIS A 110 27.42 -2.08 7.61
C HIS A 110 27.47 -3.60 7.86
N LYS A 111 28.64 -4.23 7.69
CA LYS A 111 28.82 -5.67 7.96
C LYS A 111 28.64 -6.02 9.43
N ARG A 112 28.96 -5.09 10.35
CA ARG A 112 28.84 -5.28 11.80
C ARG A 112 27.42 -5.12 12.35
N LEU A 113 26.50 -4.59 11.55
CA LEU A 113 25.12 -4.41 11.97
C LEU A 113 24.41 -5.77 12.12
N THR A 114 23.42 -5.84 12.99
CA THR A 114 22.50 -6.99 13.04
C THR A 114 21.56 -6.98 11.82
N GLU A 115 20.87 -8.09 11.54
CA GLU A 115 19.85 -8.11 10.47
C GLU A 115 18.73 -7.10 10.75
N TYR A 116 18.36 -6.98 12.02
CA TYR A 116 17.40 -6.03 12.54
C TYR A 116 17.82 -4.56 12.31
N GLN A 117 19.05 -4.18 12.69
CA GLN A 117 19.55 -2.82 12.44
C GLN A 117 19.60 -2.49 10.95
N ARG A 118 19.95 -3.47 10.10
CA ARG A 118 19.87 -3.30 8.65
C ARG A 118 18.42 -3.11 8.19
N ALA A 119 17.46 -3.86 8.71
CA ALA A 119 16.06 -3.67 8.37
C ALA A 119 15.59 -2.25 8.71
N GLN A 120 15.84 -1.79 9.95
CA GLN A 120 15.45 -0.45 10.41
C GLN A 120 16.00 0.65 9.51
N ILE A 121 17.31 0.64 9.22
CA ILE A 121 17.93 1.63 8.34
C ILE A 121 17.34 1.55 6.92
N THR A 122 17.01 0.34 6.43
CA THR A 122 16.40 0.17 5.10
C THR A 122 15.02 0.82 5.06
N ILE A 123 14.22 0.63 6.11
CA ILE A 123 12.87 1.18 6.24
C ILE A 123 12.92 2.70 6.36
N ALA A 124 13.76 3.24 7.25
CA ALA A 124 13.95 4.69 7.36
C ALA A 124 14.31 5.29 6.00
N ARG A 125 15.30 4.72 5.30
CA ARG A 125 15.67 5.17 3.94
C ARG A 125 14.52 5.06 2.94
N GLY A 126 13.65 4.06 3.07
CA GLY A 126 12.43 3.92 2.28
C GLY A 126 11.47 5.08 2.53
N ILE A 127 11.15 5.35 3.79
CA ILE A 127 10.24 6.42 4.24
C ILE A 127 10.76 7.78 3.78
N THR A 128 12.02 8.06 4.09
CA THR A 128 12.83 9.18 3.57
C THR A 128 12.65 9.40 2.08
N LYS A 129 12.73 8.33 1.29
CA LYS A 129 12.63 8.42 -0.17
C LYS A 129 11.22 8.78 -0.60
N VAL A 130 10.19 8.20 0.04
CA VAL A 130 8.78 8.55 -0.21
C VAL A 130 8.53 10.03 0.08
N TYR A 131 9.02 10.56 1.20
CA TYR A 131 8.93 12.00 1.50
C TYR A 131 9.60 12.86 0.44
N THR A 132 10.84 12.54 0.07
CA THR A 132 11.58 13.36 -0.90
C THR A 132 10.91 13.35 -2.27
N GLN A 133 10.59 12.16 -2.79
CA GLN A 133 9.97 12.01 -4.11
C GLN A 133 8.54 12.55 -4.13
N GLY A 134 7.75 12.26 -3.11
CA GLY A 134 6.38 12.77 -3.02
C GLY A 134 6.36 14.30 -2.95
N TYR A 135 7.25 14.94 -2.19
CA TYR A 135 7.36 16.40 -2.18
C TYR A 135 7.68 16.96 -3.56
N GLU A 136 8.68 16.38 -4.25
CA GLU A 136 9.10 16.84 -5.58
C GLU A 136 7.99 16.77 -6.62
N VAL A 137 7.14 15.74 -6.54
CA VAL A 137 6.00 15.55 -7.44
C VAL A 137 4.83 16.45 -7.04
N LEU A 138 4.44 16.44 -5.76
CA LEU A 138 3.31 17.20 -5.22
C LEU A 138 3.49 18.71 -5.40
N ASN A 139 4.70 19.23 -5.19
CA ASN A 139 4.99 20.66 -5.32
C ASN A 139 4.86 21.18 -6.76
N LYS A 140 4.81 20.29 -7.76
CA LYS A 140 4.64 20.64 -9.18
C LYS A 140 3.23 20.34 -9.70
N LEU A 141 2.37 19.76 -8.86
CA LEU A 141 1.08 19.26 -9.29
C LEU A 141 0.03 20.37 -9.30
N GLU A 142 -0.68 20.51 -10.41
CA GLU A 142 -1.87 21.35 -10.47
C GLU A 142 -3.09 20.56 -9.97
N VAL A 143 -3.75 21.06 -8.92
CA VAL A 143 -4.97 20.46 -8.37
C VAL A 143 -6.15 21.45 -8.41
N PRO A 144 -7.40 20.96 -8.50
CA PRO A 144 -8.58 21.82 -8.40
C PRO A 144 -8.63 22.59 -7.08
N LEU A 145 -9.31 23.74 -7.08
CA LEU A 145 -9.33 24.67 -5.94
C LEU A 145 -9.72 24.00 -4.60
N PHE A 146 -10.71 23.10 -4.62
CA PHE A 146 -11.19 22.44 -3.40
C PHE A 146 -10.17 21.46 -2.77
N MET A 147 -9.11 21.10 -3.50
CA MET A 147 -8.03 20.21 -3.03
C MET A 147 -6.76 20.98 -2.63
N GLN A 148 -6.68 22.28 -2.92
CA GLN A 148 -5.45 23.06 -2.74
C GLN A 148 -5.03 23.18 -1.28
N THR A 149 -6.00 23.40 -0.38
CA THR A 149 -5.71 23.49 1.06
C THR A 149 -5.04 22.22 1.58
N GLU A 150 -5.58 21.07 1.20
CA GLU A 150 -5.04 19.77 1.61
C GLU A 150 -3.68 19.48 0.96
N LEU A 151 -3.47 19.87 -0.30
CA LEU A 151 -2.15 19.81 -0.94
C LEU A 151 -1.12 20.64 -0.15
N THR A 152 -1.46 21.85 0.29
CA THR A 152 -0.58 22.68 1.12
C THR A 152 -0.26 22.00 2.44
N THR A 153 -1.26 21.46 3.15
CA THR A 153 -1.04 20.73 4.40
C THR A 153 -0.13 19.51 4.21
N ILE A 154 -0.30 18.75 3.13
CA ILE A 154 0.60 17.63 2.81
C ILE A 154 2.04 18.11 2.58
N LEU A 155 2.23 19.21 1.85
CA LEU A 155 3.56 19.77 1.60
C LEU A 155 4.24 20.26 2.88
N GLU A 156 3.48 20.84 3.82
CA GLU A 156 3.96 21.20 5.16
C GLU A 156 4.40 19.95 5.93
N TYR A 157 3.58 18.89 5.95
CA TYR A 157 3.94 17.61 6.55
C TYR A 157 5.28 17.09 6.00
N PHE A 158 5.45 17.14 4.68
CA PHE A 158 6.65 16.64 3.99
C PHE A 158 7.88 17.51 4.23
N THR A 159 7.69 18.82 4.41
CA THR A 159 8.76 19.77 4.74
C THR A 159 9.24 19.56 6.17
N ASN A 160 8.31 19.50 7.13
CA ASN A 160 8.61 19.22 8.53
C ASN A 160 9.28 17.86 8.72
N ALA A 161 8.82 16.84 7.97
CA ALA A 161 9.52 15.56 7.91
C ALA A 161 11.00 15.83 7.60
N LYS A 162 11.34 16.46 6.46
CA LYS A 162 12.71 16.75 5.98
C LYS A 162 13.64 17.40 7.01
N GLU A 163 13.10 18.18 7.94
CA GLU A 163 13.88 18.94 8.91
C GLU A 163 14.20 18.15 10.20
N GLN A 164 13.47 17.05 10.49
CA GLN A 164 13.52 16.37 11.80
C GLN A 164 14.13 14.94 11.80
N TRP A 165 15.11 14.65 10.93
CA TRP A 165 15.57 13.27 10.62
C TRP A 165 16.48 12.61 11.66
N LEU A 166 16.55 13.18 12.86
CA LEU A 166 17.61 12.84 13.81
C LEU A 166 17.30 11.57 14.61
N GLU A 167 16.03 11.19 14.76
CA GLU A 167 15.61 10.03 15.56
C GLU A 167 14.68 9.10 14.78
N TYR A 168 14.95 7.79 14.85
CA TYR A 168 14.25 6.77 14.07
C TYR A 168 12.79 6.59 14.51
N ASP A 169 12.53 6.65 15.81
CA ASP A 169 11.17 6.47 16.36
C ASP A 169 10.25 7.64 15.97
N TRP A 170 10.79 8.86 16.00
CA TRP A 170 10.10 10.05 15.48
C TRP A 170 9.70 9.92 14.01
N ILE A 171 10.59 9.36 13.17
CA ILE A 171 10.26 9.12 11.76
C ILE A 171 9.06 8.19 11.63
N LEU A 172 8.99 7.13 12.44
CA LEU A 172 7.89 6.16 12.36
C LEU A 172 6.57 6.72 12.86
N ASP A 173 6.58 7.43 13.99
CA ASP A 173 5.38 8.07 14.56
C ASP A 173 4.83 9.13 13.62
N TYR A 174 5.70 9.97 13.08
CA TYR A 174 5.31 11.01 12.12
C TYR A 174 4.82 10.42 10.79
N THR A 175 5.44 9.32 10.34
CA THR A 175 4.96 8.59 9.15
C THR A 175 3.59 7.97 9.39
N ASN A 176 3.33 7.48 10.60
CA ASN A 176 2.01 6.97 10.97
C ASN A 176 0.93 8.06 10.89
N GLU A 177 1.20 9.21 11.51
CA GLU A 177 0.27 10.34 11.52
C GLU A 177 -0.12 10.75 10.09
N ILE A 178 0.88 10.89 9.22
CA ILE A 178 0.65 11.26 7.82
C ILE A 178 -0.06 10.15 7.06
N TYR A 179 0.28 8.89 7.29
CA TYR A 179 -0.45 7.76 6.70
C TYR A 179 -1.94 7.82 7.04
N VAL A 180 -2.28 7.99 8.33
CA VAL A 180 -3.68 8.07 8.80
C VAL A 180 -4.39 9.26 8.17
N TYR A 181 -3.74 10.43 8.17
CA TYR A 181 -4.27 11.63 7.54
C TYR A 181 -4.55 11.42 6.04
N LEU A 182 -3.58 10.87 5.29
CA LEU A 182 -3.75 10.60 3.86
C LEU A 182 -4.85 9.58 3.58
N ALA A 183 -4.97 8.52 4.39
CA ALA A 183 -6.01 7.51 4.23
C ALA A 183 -7.42 8.12 4.39
N LEU A 184 -7.61 8.95 5.40
CA LEU A 184 -8.87 9.68 5.61
C LEU A 184 -9.15 10.68 4.50
N LEU A 185 -8.13 11.40 4.04
CA LEU A 185 -8.24 12.39 2.99
C LEU A 185 -8.67 11.78 1.65
N ILE A 186 -8.09 10.64 1.27
CA ILE A 186 -8.47 9.90 0.05
C ILE A 186 -9.94 9.52 0.08
N GLU A 187 -10.43 8.98 1.20
CA GLU A 187 -11.85 8.65 1.37
C GLU A 187 -12.74 9.89 1.28
N ASN A 188 -12.34 11.00 1.91
CA ASN A 188 -13.08 12.26 1.84
C ASN A 188 -13.19 12.75 0.39
N PHE A 189 -12.10 12.74 -0.38
CA PHE A 189 -12.14 13.16 -1.79
C PHE A 189 -12.98 12.24 -2.67
N LYS A 190 -12.88 10.90 -2.49
CA LYS A 190 -13.70 9.95 -3.24
C LYS A 190 -15.20 10.14 -2.99
N ASN A 191 -15.58 10.62 -1.81
CA ASN A 191 -16.98 10.83 -1.42
C ASN A 191 -17.48 12.28 -1.63
N THR A 192 -16.60 13.22 -1.96
CA THR A 192 -16.98 14.63 -2.15
C THR A 192 -17.67 14.84 -3.50
N LYS A 193 -18.91 15.35 -3.49
CA LYS A 193 -19.67 15.67 -4.71
C LYS A 193 -19.36 17.10 -5.17
N VAL A 194 -18.35 17.26 -6.04
CA VAL A 194 -18.02 18.53 -6.70
C VAL A 194 -18.28 18.42 -8.20
N GLN A 195 -18.87 19.45 -8.80
CA GLN A 195 -18.96 19.53 -10.26
C GLN A 195 -17.60 19.96 -10.83
N LEU A 196 -16.93 19.03 -11.54
CA LEU A 196 -15.63 19.26 -12.16
C LEU A 196 -15.74 19.19 -13.67
N ASN A 197 -15.06 20.09 -14.36
CA ASN A 197 -14.86 19.94 -15.80
C ASN A 197 -13.88 18.79 -16.10
N LYS A 198 -13.76 18.38 -17.37
CA LYS A 198 -12.89 17.25 -17.78
C LYS A 198 -11.43 17.42 -17.32
N LYS A 199 -10.86 18.62 -17.42
CA LYS A 199 -9.48 18.90 -16.99
C LYS A 199 -9.34 18.77 -15.48
N GLN A 200 -10.24 19.39 -14.73
CA GLN A 200 -10.25 19.37 -13.27
C GLN A 200 -10.46 17.96 -12.72
N LYS A 201 -11.31 17.16 -13.39
CA LYS A 201 -11.51 15.76 -13.02
C LYS A 201 -10.21 14.96 -13.18
N ALA A 202 -9.54 15.07 -14.34
CA ALA A 202 -8.26 14.39 -14.54
C ALA A 202 -7.19 14.83 -13.52
N GLN A 203 -7.15 16.12 -13.16
CA GLN A 203 -6.24 16.63 -12.12
C GLN A 203 -6.57 16.06 -10.73
N ALA A 204 -7.85 15.98 -10.37
CA ALA A 204 -8.30 15.39 -9.12
C ALA A 204 -7.97 13.90 -9.05
N ASP A 205 -8.27 13.15 -10.11
CA ASP A 205 -8.02 11.72 -10.21
C ASP A 205 -6.51 11.44 -10.07
N ASN A 206 -5.67 12.15 -10.84
CA ASN A 206 -4.20 12.05 -10.74
C ASN A 206 -3.68 12.37 -9.32
N PHE A 207 -4.26 13.37 -8.66
CA PHE A 207 -3.88 13.71 -7.30
C PHE A 207 -4.25 12.60 -6.32
N ILE A 208 -5.47 12.07 -6.39
CA ILE A 208 -5.93 10.96 -5.54
C ILE A 208 -5.06 9.73 -5.75
N GLU A 209 -4.75 9.36 -6.99
CA GLU A 209 -3.87 8.22 -7.31
C GLU A 209 -2.46 8.40 -6.71
N LEU A 210 -1.90 9.61 -6.77
CA LEU A 210 -0.63 9.91 -6.14
C LEU A 210 -0.70 9.80 -4.62
N LEU A 211 -1.78 10.28 -3.98
CA LEU A 211 -1.98 10.11 -2.54
C LEU A 211 -2.12 8.64 -2.16
N GLN A 212 -2.82 7.83 -2.97
CA GLN A 212 -2.93 6.39 -2.78
C GLN A 212 -1.57 5.70 -2.86
N TYR A 213 -0.74 6.06 -3.85
CA TYR A 213 0.62 5.56 -3.99
C TYR A 213 1.47 5.87 -2.74
N ILE A 214 1.46 7.13 -2.29
CA ILE A 214 2.21 7.58 -1.12
C ILE A 214 1.72 6.87 0.15
N SER A 215 0.40 6.89 0.39
CA SER A 215 -0.22 6.27 1.57
C SER A 215 0.06 4.76 1.63
N THR A 216 -0.08 4.07 0.50
CA THR A 216 0.22 2.62 0.41
C THR A 216 1.70 2.33 0.66
N SER A 217 2.60 3.18 0.17
CA SER A 217 4.03 3.04 0.42
C SER A 217 4.37 3.20 1.90
N PHE A 218 3.80 4.20 2.58
CA PHE A 218 3.97 4.39 4.02
C PHE A 218 3.39 3.23 4.83
N TYR A 219 2.13 2.85 4.56
CA TYR A 219 1.50 1.69 5.18
C TYR A 219 2.38 0.44 5.10
N LEU A 220 2.90 0.15 3.91
CA LEU A 220 3.74 -1.03 3.70
C LEU A 220 5.08 -0.92 4.45
N LEU A 221 5.74 0.23 4.43
CA LEU A 221 7.01 0.42 5.16
C LEU A 221 6.82 0.27 6.68
N LEU A 222 5.70 0.77 7.20
CA LEU A 222 5.31 0.63 8.60
C LEU A 222 4.93 -0.83 8.93
N LEU A 223 4.21 -1.51 8.05
CA LEU A 223 3.88 -2.94 8.21
C LEU A 223 5.14 -3.82 8.18
N LEU A 224 6.09 -3.50 7.30
CA LEU A 224 7.39 -4.15 7.26
C LEU A 224 8.16 -3.93 8.56
N PHE A 225 8.11 -2.72 9.11
CA PHE A 225 8.72 -2.42 10.40
C PHE A 225 8.15 -3.32 11.50
N GLU A 226 6.83 -3.30 11.69
CA GLU A 226 6.13 -4.10 12.69
C GLU A 226 6.42 -5.60 12.52
N GLY A 227 6.30 -6.13 11.29
CA GLY A 227 6.51 -7.55 11.02
C GLY A 227 7.95 -8.01 11.33
N LEU A 228 8.95 -7.19 11.01
CA LEU A 228 10.35 -7.50 11.31
C LEU A 228 10.64 -7.39 12.81
N PHE A 229 10.05 -6.41 13.49
CA PHE A 229 10.15 -6.28 14.95
C PHE A 229 9.53 -7.48 15.66
N ASN A 230 8.39 -7.97 15.19
CA ASN A 230 7.70 -9.13 15.76
C ASN A 230 8.57 -10.40 15.67
N ILE A 231 9.22 -10.61 14.52
CA ILE A 231 10.15 -11.73 14.33
C ILE A 231 11.29 -11.67 15.35
N GLU A 232 11.88 -10.49 15.55
CA GLU A 232 13.04 -10.33 16.44
C GLU A 232 12.65 -10.38 17.93
N HIS A 233 11.54 -9.77 18.33
CA HIS A 233 11.02 -9.87 19.70
C HIS A 233 10.67 -11.30 20.09
N LYS A 234 10.08 -12.08 19.17
CA LYS A 234 9.83 -13.51 19.37
C LYS A 234 11.12 -14.30 19.62
N LYS A 235 12.21 -13.99 18.91
CA LYS A 235 13.53 -14.62 19.16
C LYS A 235 14.11 -14.27 20.53
N MET A 236 13.81 -13.07 21.02
CA MET A 236 14.29 -12.57 22.31
C MET A 236 13.38 -12.97 23.49
N GLY A 237 12.23 -13.61 23.22
CA GLY A 237 11.25 -13.97 24.25
C GLY A 237 10.54 -12.76 24.87
N ILE A 238 10.48 -11.65 24.15
CA ILE A 238 9.77 -10.43 24.58
C ILE A 238 8.28 -10.60 24.24
N GLU A 239 7.41 -10.33 25.21
CA GLU A 239 5.96 -10.33 24.98
C GLU A 239 5.55 -9.23 24.00
N VAL A 240 4.65 -9.58 23.08
CA VAL A 240 4.21 -8.74 21.97
C VAL A 240 2.97 -7.97 22.44
N GLU A 241 3.10 -6.66 22.68
CA GLU A 241 1.97 -5.79 23.04
C GLU A 241 1.24 -5.24 21.81
N GLU A 242 -0.10 -5.26 21.81
CA GLU A 242 -0.94 -4.85 20.66
C GLU A 242 -0.65 -3.43 20.14
N VAL A 243 -0.31 -2.50 21.04
CA VAL A 243 -0.04 -1.10 20.71
C VAL A 243 1.16 -0.95 19.76
N TYR A 244 2.14 -1.85 19.85
CA TYR A 244 3.36 -1.80 19.04
C TYR A 244 3.17 -2.38 17.62
N TYR A 245 2.10 -3.16 17.39
CA TYR A 245 1.85 -3.89 16.14
C TYR A 245 0.47 -3.58 15.55
N ALA A 246 0.01 -2.34 15.73
CA ALA A 246 -1.35 -1.92 15.38
C ALA A 246 -1.75 -2.29 13.94
N ARG A 247 -0.86 -2.19 12.96
CA ARG A 247 -1.19 -2.50 11.55
C ARG A 247 -1.22 -3.98 11.28
N THR A 248 -0.37 -4.75 11.94
CA THR A 248 -0.40 -6.21 11.89
C THR A 248 -1.75 -6.71 12.40
N PHE A 249 -2.21 -6.19 13.55
CA PHE A 249 -3.51 -6.52 14.11
C PHE A 249 -4.69 -6.00 13.26
N GLU A 250 -4.63 -4.76 12.76
CA GLU A 250 -5.66 -4.20 11.88
C GLU A 250 -5.86 -5.05 10.62
N LYS A 251 -4.75 -5.45 9.99
CA LYS A 251 -4.76 -6.32 8.80
C LYS A 251 -5.39 -7.69 9.11
N GLU A 252 -5.01 -8.32 10.22
CA GLU A 252 -5.57 -9.60 10.66
C GLU A 252 -7.07 -9.49 10.99
N GLU A 253 -7.49 -8.42 11.65
CA GLU A 253 -8.88 -8.15 11.96
C GLU A 253 -9.69 -7.93 10.68
N LYS A 254 -9.15 -7.15 9.73
CA LYS A 254 -9.76 -6.91 8.42
C LYS A 254 -9.95 -8.20 7.64
N LEU A 255 -8.91 -9.04 7.54
CA LEU A 255 -8.99 -10.35 6.91
C LEU A 255 -10.03 -11.24 7.60
N THR A 256 -10.08 -11.23 8.93
CA THR A 256 -11.05 -12.01 9.70
C THR A 256 -12.49 -11.56 9.41
N LYS A 257 -12.74 -10.26 9.39
CA LYS A 257 -14.06 -9.68 9.06
C LYS A 257 -14.48 -10.04 7.63
N LEU A 258 -13.59 -9.83 6.66
CA LEU A 258 -13.82 -10.14 5.25
C LEU A 258 -14.08 -11.62 5.03
N ARG A 259 -13.29 -12.50 5.64
CA ARG A 259 -13.49 -13.96 5.56
C ARG A 259 -14.84 -14.39 6.14
N LYS A 260 -15.22 -13.88 7.32
CA LYS A 260 -16.52 -14.16 7.94
C LYS A 260 -17.67 -13.70 7.04
N TRP A 261 -17.55 -12.52 6.44
CA TRP A 261 -18.55 -12.00 5.51
C TRP A 261 -18.65 -12.85 4.24
N PHE A 262 -17.52 -13.18 3.62
CA PHE A 262 -17.46 -14.02 2.42
C PHE A 262 -18.08 -15.41 2.64
N LEU A 263 -17.78 -16.04 3.78
CA LEU A 263 -18.36 -17.35 4.15
C LEU A 263 -19.88 -17.27 4.35
N LYS A 264 -20.38 -16.23 5.03
CA LYS A 264 -21.83 -16.01 5.19
C LYS A 264 -22.53 -15.91 3.84
N GLN A 265 -21.99 -15.11 2.92
CA GLN A 265 -22.54 -14.92 1.58
C GLN A 265 -22.55 -16.21 0.74
N SER A 266 -21.54 -17.06 0.92
CA SER A 266 -21.44 -18.35 0.21
C SER A 266 -22.49 -19.36 0.71
N GLN A 267 -22.85 -19.29 1.98
CA GLN A 267 -23.86 -20.16 2.62
C GLN A 267 -25.30 -19.75 2.28
N THR A 268 -25.59 -18.45 2.14
CA THR A 268 -26.94 -17.98 1.74
C THR A 268 -27.31 -18.35 0.30
N LYS A 269 -26.37 -18.81 -0.53
CA LYS A 269 -26.62 -19.22 -1.92
C LYS A 269 -26.78 -20.73 -2.12
N THR A 270 -26.56 -21.53 -1.08
CA THR A 270 -26.70 -22.99 -1.12
C THR A 270 -28.05 -23.48 -0.58
N ASN A 271 -28.91 -22.56 -0.12
CA ASN A 271 -30.30 -22.78 0.29
C ASN A 271 -31.24 -22.04 -0.67
#